data_AF-A0A967WZ44-F1
#
_entry.id   AF-A0A967WZ44-F1
#
_cell.length_a   1.000
_cell.length_b   1.000
_cell.length_c   1.000
_cell.angle_alpha   90.00
_cell.angle_beta   90.00
_cell.angle_gamma   90.00
#
_symmetry.space_group_name_H-M   'P 1'
#
loop_
_entity.id
_entity.type
_entity.pdbx_description
1 polymer ?
#
loop_
_entity_poly.entity_id
_entity_poly.type
_entity_poly.pdbx_seq_one_letter_code
_entity_poly.pdbx_strand_id
1 'polypeptide(L)'
;MAEVCAIAEVECEPEDAAIFQAHALILEDPELYEAVRARIEEHCINAESALSDAADMYVALLESLDDEYLRARAADVRDVTDRVLRILLGVAASNGVELMSPSV
;
A
#
# COMPACT_ATOMS: atom_id res chain seq x y z
N MET A 1 5.14 8.74 -7.17
CA MET A 1 5.18 8.97 -5.71
C MET A 1 5.95 10.22 -5.33
N ALA A 2 7.11 10.53 -5.95
CA ALA A 2 7.93 11.70 -5.60
C ALA A 2 7.17 13.04 -5.46
N GLU A 3 6.23 13.34 -6.38
CA GLU A 3 5.41 14.55 -6.30
C GLU A 3 4.47 14.58 -5.09
N VAL A 4 3.88 13.43 -4.72
CA VAL A 4 2.99 13.31 -3.55
C VAL A 4 3.78 13.50 -2.25
N CYS A 5 4.97 12.92 -2.15
CA CYS A 5 5.84 13.12 -0.99
C CYS A 5 6.24 14.59 -0.85
N ALA A 6 6.59 15.25 -1.96
CA ALA A 6 6.95 16.68 -1.95
C ALA A 6 5.77 17.58 -1.53
N ILE A 7 4.54 17.27 -1.94
CA ILE A 7 3.35 17.99 -1.48
C ILE A 7 3.13 17.75 0.02
N ALA A 8 3.24 16.50 0.49
CA ALA A 8 3.05 16.17 1.90
C ALA A 8 4.08 16.86 2.81
N GLU A 9 5.33 16.99 2.37
CA GLU A 9 6.37 17.72 3.10
C GLU A 9 6.10 19.23 3.24
N VAL A 10 5.29 19.80 2.35
CA VAL A 10 4.91 21.23 2.37
C VAL A 10 3.62 21.45 3.16
N GLU A 11 2.65 20.52 3.04
CA GLU A 11 1.28 20.71 3.52
C GLU A 11 0.97 19.97 4.83
N CYS A 12 1.83 19.05 5.28
CA CYS A 12 1.60 18.22 6.47
C CYS A 12 2.72 18.36 7.50
N GLU A 13 2.44 17.95 8.75
CA GLU A 13 3.48 17.82 9.77
C GLU A 13 4.49 16.73 9.36
N PRO A 14 5.75 16.81 9.81
CA PRO A 14 6.80 15.86 9.39
C PRO A 14 6.47 14.39 9.64
N GLU A 15 5.73 14.11 10.71
CA GLU A 15 5.29 12.77 11.11
C GLU A 15 4.28 12.21 10.10
N ASP A 16 3.36 13.04 9.62
CA ASP A 16 2.35 12.67 8.62
C ASP A 16 2.98 12.54 7.23
N ALA A 17 3.93 13.41 6.87
CA ALA A 17 4.66 13.34 5.61
C ALA A 17 5.47 12.05 5.47
N ALA A 18 6.01 11.53 6.58
CA ALA A 18 6.76 10.28 6.62
C ALA A 18 5.94 9.05 6.21
N ILE A 19 4.61 9.10 6.34
CA ILE A 19 3.69 8.03 5.91
C ILE A 19 3.81 7.83 4.39
N PHE A 20 3.77 8.91 3.61
CA PHE A 20 3.85 8.82 2.15
C PHE A 20 5.23 8.35 1.67
N GLN A 21 6.29 8.69 2.40
CA GLN A 21 7.63 8.15 2.14
C GLN A 21 7.67 6.64 2.38
N ALA A 22 7.07 6.14 3.47
CA ALA A 22 6.94 4.71 3.73
C ALA A 22 6.16 3.99 2.62
N HIS A 23 5.05 4.60 2.15
CA HIS A 23 4.27 4.05 1.03
C HIS A 23 5.07 3.96 -0.27
N ALA A 24 5.91 4.97 -0.56
CA ALA A 24 6.81 4.94 -1.71
C ALA A 24 7.82 3.80 -1.60
N LEU A 25 8.41 3.59 -0.42
CA LEU A 25 9.36 2.50 -0.19
C LEU A 25 8.74 1.12 -0.38
N ILE A 26 7.47 0.92 0.02
CA ILE A 26 6.75 -0.34 -0.17
C ILE A 26 6.49 -0.60 -1.66
N LEU A 27 6.10 0.44 -2.43
CA LEU A 27 5.86 0.31 -3.87
C LEU A 27 7.13 0.04 -4.68
N GLU A 28 8.27 0.53 -4.19
CA GLU A 28 9.57 0.36 -4.83
C GLU A 28 10.32 -0.89 -4.33
N ASP A 29 9.73 -1.66 -3.42
CA ASP A 29 10.35 -2.86 -2.85
C ASP A 29 10.47 -3.97 -3.91
N PRO A 30 11.69 -4.34 -4.32
CA PRO A 30 11.89 -5.42 -5.28
C PRO A 30 11.48 -6.78 -4.72
N GLU A 31 11.54 -7.01 -3.41
CA GLU A 31 11.15 -8.30 -2.81
C GLU A 31 9.65 -8.54 -2.96
N LEU A 32 8.83 -7.51 -2.73
CA LEU A 32 7.38 -7.59 -2.94
C LEU A 32 7.07 -7.87 -4.42
N TYR A 33 7.73 -7.18 -5.34
CA TYR A 33 7.56 -7.40 -6.78
C TYR A 33 7.90 -8.85 -7.18
N GLU A 34 9.06 -9.35 -6.76
CA GLU A 34 9.49 -10.72 -7.05
C GLU A 34 8.54 -11.75 -6.41
N ALA A 35 8.06 -11.49 -5.18
CA ALA A 35 7.11 -12.36 -4.50
C ALA A 35 5.77 -12.47 -5.24
N VAL A 36 5.28 -11.38 -5.84
CA VAL A 36 4.09 -11.38 -6.68
C VAL A 36 4.36 -12.09 -8.01
N ARG A 37 5.48 -11.76 -8.68
CA ARG A 37 5.84 -12.37 -9.97
C ARG A 37 5.98 -13.88 -9.86
N ALA A 38 6.68 -14.36 -8.83
CA ALA A 38 6.87 -15.79 -8.58
C ALA A 38 5.53 -16.52 -8.40
N ARG A 39 4.59 -15.95 -7.64
CA ARG A 39 3.24 -16.54 -7.47
C ARG A 39 2.49 -16.65 -8.79
N ILE A 40 2.57 -15.64 -9.66
CA ILE A 40 1.96 -15.70 -11.00
C ILE A 40 2.57 -16.84 -11.82
N GLU A 41 3.90 -16.94 -11.85
CA GLU A 41 4.64 -17.90 -12.66
C GLU A 41 4.52 -19.35 -12.14
N GLU A 42 4.58 -19.54 -10.82
CA GLU A 42 4.60 -20.85 -10.17
C GLU A 42 3.20 -21.43 -9.94
N HIS A 43 2.22 -20.59 -9.61
CA HIS A 43 0.85 -21.03 -9.31
C HIS A 43 -0.13 -20.78 -10.47
N CYS A 44 0.31 -20.12 -11.54
CA CYS A 44 -0.52 -19.79 -12.70
C CYS A 44 -1.81 -19.03 -12.33
N ILE A 45 -1.71 -18.13 -11.36
CA ILE A 45 -2.83 -17.28 -10.90
C ILE A 45 -2.72 -15.87 -11.49
N ASN A 46 -3.82 -15.11 -11.44
CA ASN A 46 -3.84 -13.72 -11.91
C ASN A 46 -3.07 -12.79 -10.95
N ALA A 47 -2.79 -11.57 -11.42
CA ALA A 47 -1.98 -10.60 -10.69
C ALA A 47 -2.66 -10.12 -9.40
N GLU A 48 -3.99 -10.04 -9.40
CA GLU A 48 -4.81 -9.62 -8.27
C GLU A 48 -4.69 -10.61 -7.10
N SER A 49 -4.88 -11.90 -7.39
CA SER A 49 -4.71 -12.97 -6.39
C SER A 49 -3.26 -13.08 -5.93
N ALA A 50 -2.30 -13.01 -6.85
CA ALA A 50 -0.87 -13.06 -6.48
C ALA A 50 -0.47 -11.89 -5.56
N LEU A 51 -0.96 -10.69 -5.83
CA LEU A 51 -0.73 -9.51 -4.99
C LEU A 51 -1.40 -9.67 -3.62
N SER A 52 -2.65 -10.12 -3.58
CA SER A 52 -3.37 -10.37 -2.32
C SER A 52 -2.61 -11.37 -1.43
N ASP A 53 -2.21 -12.51 -2.00
CA ASP A 53 -1.49 -13.55 -1.27
C ASP A 53 -0.11 -13.10 -0.77
N ALA A 54 0.60 -12.28 -1.55
CA ALA A 54 1.87 -11.70 -1.13
C ALA A 54 1.67 -10.68 -0.01
N ALA A 55 0.69 -9.78 -0.16
CA ALA A 55 0.37 -8.76 0.82
C ALA A 55 -0.03 -9.38 2.17
N ASP A 56 -0.94 -10.36 2.17
CA ASP A 56 -1.40 -11.04 3.38
C ASP A 56 -0.25 -11.69 4.16
N MET A 57 0.72 -12.27 3.45
CA MET A 57 1.92 -12.84 4.04
C MET A 57 2.78 -11.77 4.73
N TYR A 58 3.06 -10.64 4.05
CA TYR A 58 3.88 -9.56 4.63
C TYR A 58 3.18 -8.88 5.81
N VAL A 59 1.87 -8.67 5.70
CA VAL A 59 1.08 -8.06 6.77
C VAL A 59 1.05 -8.98 7.99
N ALA A 60 0.79 -10.27 7.81
CA ALA A 60 0.82 -11.24 8.92
C ALA A 60 2.21 -11.32 9.58
N LEU A 61 3.28 -11.24 8.77
CA LEU A 61 4.64 -11.19 9.29
C LEU A 61 4.86 -9.96 10.17
N LEU A 62 4.51 -8.76 9.69
CA LEU A 62 4.66 -7.51 10.45
C LEU A 62 3.78 -7.47 11.71
N GLU A 63 2.54 -7.94 11.62
CA GLU A 63 1.61 -8.03 12.76
C GLU A 63 2.08 -9.03 13.82
N SER A 64 2.84 -10.06 13.44
CA SER A 64 3.40 -11.05 14.37
C SER A 64 4.59 -10.53 15.20
N LEU A 65 5.14 -9.37 14.84
CA LEU A 65 6.22 -8.74 15.59
C LEU A 65 5.65 -7.94 16.77
N ASP A 66 6.17 -8.18 17.97
CA ASP A 66 5.81 -7.44 19.20
C ASP A 66 6.42 -6.02 19.22
N ASP A 67 6.23 -5.26 18.15
CA ASP A 67 6.71 -3.89 17.98
C ASP A 67 5.57 -3.01 17.43
N GLU A 68 5.23 -1.96 18.19
CA GLU A 68 4.13 -1.06 17.85
C GLU A 68 4.38 -0.25 16.57
N TYR A 69 5.64 0.10 16.30
CA TYR A 69 6.02 0.80 15.08
C TYR A 69 5.91 -0.14 13.86
N LEU A 70 6.29 -1.41 14.00
CA LEU A 70 6.14 -2.38 12.90
C LEU A 70 4.67 -2.79 12.67
N ARG A 71 3.83 -2.80 13.72
CA ARG A 71 2.38 -2.95 13.56
C ARG A 71 1.75 -1.80 12.80
N ALA A 72 2.20 -0.56 13.02
CA ALA A 72 1.75 0.58 12.21
C ALA A 72 2.14 0.40 10.73
N ARG A 73 3.35 -0.12 10.46
CA ARG A 73 3.82 -0.46 9.11
C ARG A 73 3.01 -1.56 8.43
N ALA A 74 2.40 -2.47 9.17
CA ALA A 74 1.53 -3.49 8.60
C ALA A 74 0.27 -2.88 7.96
N ALA A 75 -0.29 -1.84 8.58
CA ALA A 75 -1.40 -1.08 8.02
C ALA A 75 -0.97 -0.33 6.73
N ASP A 76 0.22 0.27 6.71
CA ASP A 76 0.77 0.91 5.51
C ASP A 76 0.91 -0.06 4.33
N VAL A 77 1.43 -1.28 4.58
CA VAL A 77 1.54 -2.32 3.54
C VAL A 77 0.16 -2.70 3.01
N ARG A 78 -0.82 -2.90 3.91
CA ARG A 78 -2.20 -3.22 3.53
C ARG A 78 -2.82 -2.11 2.69
N ASP A 79 -2.68 -0.84 3.09
CA ASP A 79 -3.24 0.30 2.37
C ASP A 79 -2.66 0.48 0.96
N VAL A 80 -1.34 0.34 0.84
CA VAL A 80 -0.63 0.42 -0.46
C VAL A 80 -1.05 -0.71 -1.38
N THR A 81 -1.04 -1.95 -0.88
CA THR A 81 -1.37 -3.13 -1.69
C THR A 81 -2.85 -3.17 -2.09
N ASP A 82 -3.76 -2.77 -1.20
CA ASP A 82 -5.18 -2.60 -1.52
C ASP A 82 -5.40 -1.56 -2.61
N ARG A 83 -4.62 -0.47 -2.60
CA ARG A 83 -4.69 0.53 -3.67
C ARG A 83 -4.25 -0.04 -5.00
N VAL A 84 -3.16 -0.80 -5.04
CA VAL A 84 -2.70 -1.47 -6.26
C VAL A 84 -3.73 -2.51 -6.72
N LEU A 85 -4.31 -3.28 -5.80
CA LEU A 85 -5.34 -4.26 -6.09
C LEU A 85 -6.58 -3.63 -6.74
N ARG A 86 -7.05 -2.48 -6.23
CA ARG A 86 -8.14 -1.72 -6.85
C ARG A 86 -7.82 -1.31 -8.29
N ILE A 87 -6.59 -0.88 -8.56
CA ILE A 87 -6.13 -0.50 -9.91
C ILE A 87 -6.15 -1.73 -10.83
N LEU A 88 -5.64 -2.87 -10.38
CA LEU A 88 -5.63 -4.12 -11.16
C LEU A 88 -7.06 -4.60 -11.48
N LEU A 89 -7.96 -4.56 -10.49
CA LEU A 89 -9.37 -4.91 -10.65
C LEU A 89 -10.17 -3.94 -11.52
N GLY A 90 -9.58 -2.79 -11.90
CA GLY A 90 -10.28 -1.73 -12.64
C GLY A 90 -11.42 -1.08 -11.84
N VAL A 91 -11.43 -1.24 -10.52
CA VAL A 91 -12.37 -0.55 -9.65
C VAL A 91 -11.87 0.88 -9.55
N ALA A 92 -12.67 1.82 -10.06
CA ALA A 92 -12.33 3.24 -9.97
C ALA A 92 -11.91 3.54 -8.53
N ALA A 93 -10.73 4.13 -8.36
CA ALA A 93 -10.41 4.77 -7.10
C ALA A 93 -11.63 5.63 -6.75
N SER A 94 -12.13 5.52 -5.54
CA SER A 94 -13.01 6.57 -5.04
C SER A 94 -12.14 7.82 -5.02
N ASN A 95 -12.08 8.53 -6.16
CA ASN A 95 -11.71 9.92 -6.20
C ASN A 95 -12.55 10.51 -5.08
N GLY A 96 -11.89 11.08 -4.06
CA GLY A 96 -12.52 11.42 -2.79
C GLY A 96 -13.88 12.04 -3.03
N VAL A 97 -14.87 11.67 -2.21
CA VAL A 97 -16.26 12.13 -2.38
C VAL A 97 -16.21 13.61 -2.72
N GLU A 98 -16.74 13.99 -3.88
CA GLU A 98 -16.77 15.38 -4.30
C GLU A 98 -17.77 16.08 -3.38
N LEU A 99 -17.26 16.59 -2.26
CA LEU A 99 -18.07 17.18 -1.21
C LEU A 99 -18.53 18.56 -1.68
N MET A 100 -19.73 18.59 -2.25
CA MET A 100 -20.42 19.84 -2.61
C MET A 100 -20.79 20.68 -1.38
N SER A 101 -20.71 20.09 -0.20
CA SER A 101 -20.86 20.72 1.11
C SER A 101 -20.12 19.92 2.17
N PRO A 102 -19.76 20.53 3.32
CA PRO A 102 -19.25 19.79 4.46
C PRO A 102 -20.18 18.63 4.82
N SER A 103 -19.62 17.43 4.95
CA SER A 103 -20.31 16.22 5.40
C SER A 103 -19.59 15.66 6.62
N VAL A 104 -20.37 15.08 7.54
CA VAL A 104 -19.86 14.33 8.70
C VAL A 104 -19.56 12.89 8.30
#